data_AF-A0A439NYX8-F1
#
_entry.id   AF-A0A439NYX8-F1
#
_cell.length_a   1.000
_cell.length_b   1.000
_cell.length_c   1.000
_cell.angle_alpha   90.00
_cell.angle_beta   90.00
_cell.angle_gamma   90.00
#
_symmetry.space_group_name_H-M   'P 1'
#
loop_
_entity.id
_entity.type
_entity.pdbx_description
1 polymer ?
#
loop_
_entity_poly.entity_id
_entity_poly.type
_entity_poly.pdbx_seq_one_letter_code
_entity_poly.pdbx_strand_id
1 'polypeptide(L)'
;MRAHLLTAVAFLIAASAAHAENCSAALTKDVDYSYTNEATKLAVLRRITKEQFDQQKQQANTGGSVEILGVPISGYGDFSNFKEAVNKESSLYQYNLDAKAEETVLTQRLSDNNLAAYVACLQNSKPVGVIMWLSNTGPFSKNAILNIQWKGPVGTQNGNLEGKFQLVGATLAPSSEIPDVWRSGETVTVILTRDVKQDAVAVIKVSGYSDNVVIPADPPVFTATDTVMSSADIHVQTDKDYISKDTCLDASAGSYFVPGSASSQVLLRVGDEGRDNTKITRQDSNHVCMKVYSSTGAVGELHQITAKLNATLRTITQTSP
;
A
#
# COMPACT_ATOMS: atom_id res chain seq x y z
N MET A 1 -55.58 5.52 -17.94
CA MET A 1 -54.57 4.72 -17.23
C MET A 1 -53.38 4.52 -18.15
N ARG A 2 -52.24 5.13 -17.85
CA ARG A 2 -51.00 4.97 -18.62
C ARG A 2 -50.07 4.04 -17.83
N ALA A 3 -49.75 2.89 -18.42
CA ALA A 3 -48.79 1.94 -17.86
C ALA A 3 -47.37 2.39 -18.22
N HIS A 4 -46.53 2.62 -17.22
CA HIS A 4 -45.11 2.86 -17.40
C HIS A 4 -44.36 1.52 -17.39
N LEU A 5 -43.77 1.19 -18.53
CA LEU A 5 -42.91 0.03 -18.73
C LEU A 5 -41.52 0.40 -18.19
N LEU A 6 -41.10 -0.18 -17.05
CA LEU A 6 -39.72 -0.10 -16.56
C LEU A 6 -38.86 -1.10 -17.35
N THR A 7 -38.01 -0.60 -18.23
CA THR A 7 -36.99 -1.42 -18.90
C THR A 7 -35.75 -1.48 -18.00
N ALA A 8 -35.54 -2.62 -17.34
CA ALA A 8 -34.31 -2.90 -16.62
C ALA A 8 -33.18 -3.14 -17.63
N VAL A 9 -32.26 -2.17 -17.77
CA VAL A 9 -31.03 -2.34 -18.55
C VAL A 9 -30.07 -3.17 -17.70
N ALA A 10 -30.05 -4.48 -17.92
CA ALA A 10 -29.02 -5.36 -17.39
C ALA A 10 -27.70 -5.05 -18.09
N PHE A 11 -26.80 -4.34 -17.42
CA PHE A 11 -25.40 -4.24 -17.83
C PHE A 11 -24.76 -5.62 -17.64
N LEU A 12 -24.81 -6.45 -18.68
CA LEU A 12 -23.91 -7.59 -18.83
C LEU A 12 -22.50 -7.02 -18.99
N ILE A 13 -21.76 -6.95 -17.89
CA ILE A 13 -20.31 -6.77 -17.92
C ILE A 13 -19.75 -8.05 -18.56
N ALA A 14 -19.56 -8.00 -19.88
CA ALA A 14 -18.77 -9.00 -20.58
C ALA A 14 -17.35 -8.88 -20.03
N ALA A 15 -17.00 -9.76 -19.08
CA ALA A 15 -15.64 -9.96 -18.65
C ALA A 15 -14.85 -10.47 -19.85
N SER A 16 -14.28 -9.55 -20.63
CA SER A 16 -13.37 -9.87 -21.71
C SER A 16 -12.23 -10.70 -21.14
N ALA A 17 -12.12 -11.95 -21.59
CA ALA A 17 -11.09 -12.93 -21.24
C ALA A 17 -9.71 -12.56 -21.82
N ALA A 18 -9.29 -11.32 -21.63
CA ALA A 18 -7.98 -10.83 -22.02
C ALA A 18 -7.02 -10.99 -20.83
N HIS A 19 -6.06 -11.90 -21.00
CA HIS A 19 -4.89 -12.18 -20.16
C HIS A 19 -5.14 -12.83 -18.78
N ALA A 20 -5.41 -14.13 -18.81
CA ALA A 20 -5.39 -15.03 -17.66
C ALA A 20 -4.00 -15.24 -17.01
N GLU A 21 -2.97 -14.50 -17.43
CA GLU A 21 -1.61 -14.67 -16.90
C GLU A 21 -1.38 -13.95 -15.57
N ASN A 22 -2.20 -12.96 -15.22
CA ASN A 22 -1.97 -12.16 -14.02
C ASN A 22 -3.19 -12.11 -13.09
N CYS A 23 -3.42 -13.20 -12.35
CA CYS A 23 -4.47 -13.28 -11.33
C CYS A 23 -4.34 -12.18 -10.26
N SER A 24 -3.15 -11.59 -10.10
CA SER A 24 -2.93 -10.50 -9.15
C SER A 24 -3.71 -9.23 -9.46
N ALA A 25 -4.21 -9.04 -10.69
CA ALA A 25 -5.05 -7.89 -11.04
C ALA A 25 -6.33 -7.82 -10.18
N ALA A 26 -6.87 -8.97 -9.77
CA ALA A 26 -8.02 -9.04 -8.87
C ALA A 26 -7.73 -8.46 -7.47
N LEU A 27 -6.46 -8.46 -7.05
CA LEU A 27 -6.03 -8.05 -5.70
C LEU A 27 -6.03 -6.54 -5.49
N THR A 28 -6.08 -5.77 -6.57
CA THR A 28 -5.97 -4.31 -6.52
C THR A 28 -7.31 -3.58 -6.57
N LYS A 29 -8.41 -4.29 -6.87
CA LYS A 29 -9.73 -3.69 -7.11
C LYS A 29 -10.60 -3.54 -5.87
N ASP A 30 -10.21 -4.12 -4.73
CA ASP A 30 -11.00 -4.18 -3.50
C ASP A 30 -10.36 -3.41 -2.34
N VAL A 31 -9.79 -2.27 -2.67
CA VAL A 31 -9.09 -1.42 -1.72
C VAL A 31 -10.11 -0.46 -1.11
N ASP A 32 -11.04 -1.01 -0.31
CA ASP A 32 -11.85 -0.16 0.56
C ASP A 32 -10.96 0.41 1.67
N TYR A 33 -11.04 1.72 1.90
CA TYR A 33 -10.06 2.57 2.58
C TYR A 33 -9.75 2.24 4.06
N SER A 34 -10.29 1.16 4.62
CA SER A 34 -10.08 0.77 6.03
C SER A 34 -8.89 -0.19 6.20
N TYR A 35 -7.68 0.23 5.86
CA TYR A 35 -6.49 -0.50 6.27
C TYR A 35 -6.20 -0.23 7.74
N THR A 36 -6.62 -1.14 8.61
CA THR A 36 -6.30 -1.07 10.05
C THR A 36 -4.86 -1.50 10.35
N ASN A 37 -4.14 -2.09 9.39
CA ASN A 37 -2.77 -2.58 9.56
C ASN A 37 -1.85 -2.04 8.44
N GLU A 38 -0.77 -1.38 8.85
CA GLU A 38 0.25 -0.78 7.96
C GLU A 38 0.91 -1.79 7.02
N ALA A 39 1.11 -3.05 7.44
CA ALA A 39 1.69 -4.07 6.56
C ALA A 39 0.74 -4.44 5.40
N THR A 40 -0.57 -4.41 5.62
CA THR A 40 -1.54 -4.60 4.53
C THR A 40 -1.52 -3.38 3.60
N LYS A 41 -1.49 -2.17 4.16
CA LYS A 41 -1.37 -0.92 3.38
C LYS A 41 -0.12 -0.93 2.49
N LEU A 42 1.03 -1.29 3.06
CA LEU A 42 2.30 -1.38 2.32
C LEU A 42 2.30 -2.48 1.25
N ALA A 43 1.67 -3.62 1.51
CA ALA A 43 1.48 -4.67 0.50
C ALA A 43 0.74 -4.14 -0.73
N VAL A 44 -0.33 -3.36 -0.51
CA VAL A 44 -1.10 -2.73 -1.60
C VAL A 44 -0.25 -1.70 -2.33
N LEU A 45 0.36 -0.76 -1.60
CA LEU A 45 1.18 0.32 -2.14
C LEU A 45 2.35 -0.20 -3.00
N ARG A 46 2.97 -1.32 -2.61
CA ARG A 46 4.06 -1.94 -3.39
C ARG A 46 3.57 -2.53 -4.71
N ARG A 47 2.30 -2.96 -4.79
CA ARG A 47 1.70 -3.56 -5.99
C ARG A 47 1.00 -2.57 -6.92
N ILE A 48 0.80 -1.32 -6.52
CA ILE A 48 0.25 -0.28 -7.41
C ILE A 48 1.15 -0.13 -8.65
N THR A 49 0.55 -0.32 -9.83
CA THR A 49 1.21 -0.12 -11.12
C THR A 49 1.24 1.35 -11.54
N LYS A 50 2.02 1.67 -12.57
CA LYS A 50 2.07 3.04 -13.11
C LYS A 50 0.68 3.51 -13.57
N GLU A 51 -0.05 2.64 -14.26
CA GLU A 51 -1.38 2.94 -14.80
C GLU A 51 -2.38 3.22 -13.66
N GLN A 52 -2.33 2.42 -12.59
CA GLN A 52 -3.18 2.60 -11.41
C GLN A 52 -2.85 3.89 -10.68
N PHE A 53 -1.56 4.19 -10.51
CA PHE A 53 -1.10 5.46 -9.96
C PHE A 53 -1.58 6.65 -10.80
N ASP A 54 -1.41 6.61 -12.12
CA ASP A 54 -1.84 7.68 -13.02
C ASP A 54 -3.37 7.87 -12.95
N GLN A 55 -4.14 6.78 -12.89
CA GLN A 55 -5.61 6.82 -12.72
C GLN A 55 -6.01 7.46 -11.39
N GLN A 56 -5.41 7.06 -10.27
CA GLN A 56 -5.69 7.64 -8.95
C GLN A 56 -5.30 9.11 -8.90
N LYS A 57 -4.16 9.48 -9.50
CA LYS A 57 -3.70 10.86 -9.60
C LYS A 57 -4.68 11.73 -10.42
N GLN A 58 -5.18 11.20 -11.55
CA GLN A 58 -6.18 11.90 -12.37
C GLN A 58 -7.51 12.08 -11.62
N GLN A 59 -7.97 11.05 -10.90
CA GLN A 59 -9.21 11.15 -10.11
C GLN A 59 -9.12 12.20 -9.01
N ALA A 60 -7.93 12.42 -8.45
CA ALA A 60 -7.72 13.41 -7.41
C ALA A 60 -7.77 14.87 -7.91
N ASN A 61 -7.66 15.14 -9.22
CA ASN A 61 -7.94 16.42 -9.90
C ASN A 61 -7.46 17.72 -9.22
N THR A 62 -6.45 17.67 -8.34
CA THR A 62 -5.95 18.83 -7.61
C THR A 62 -4.53 19.14 -8.03
N GLY A 63 -4.22 20.41 -8.25
CA GLY A 63 -2.82 20.88 -8.38
C GLY A 63 -2.05 20.84 -7.05
N GLY A 64 -2.66 20.31 -5.98
CA GLY A 64 -2.11 20.17 -4.64
C GLY A 64 -1.53 18.79 -4.37
N SER A 65 -1.11 18.55 -3.12
CA SER A 65 -0.67 17.23 -2.67
C SER A 65 -1.86 16.26 -2.65
N VAL A 66 -1.71 15.09 -3.28
CA VAL A 66 -2.69 14.00 -3.27
C VAL A 66 -2.22 12.92 -2.32
N GLU A 67 -3.10 12.39 -1.49
CA GLU A 67 -2.79 11.25 -0.63
C GLU A 67 -3.26 9.96 -1.28
N ILE A 68 -2.33 9.03 -1.55
CA ILE A 68 -2.64 7.68 -2.00
C ILE A 68 -2.45 6.75 -0.81
N LEU A 69 -3.56 6.32 -0.19
CA LEU A 69 -3.58 5.39 0.94
C LEU A 69 -2.63 5.79 2.08
N GLY A 70 -2.68 7.02 2.60
CA GLY A 70 -1.76 7.44 3.66
C GLY A 70 -0.42 8.00 3.18
N VAL A 71 -0.08 7.82 1.90
CA VAL A 71 1.17 8.31 1.31
C VAL A 71 0.89 9.61 0.58
N PRO A 72 1.31 10.76 1.11
CA PRO A 72 1.19 12.01 0.39
C PRO A 72 2.17 12.06 -0.76
N ILE A 73 1.69 12.52 -1.90
CA ILE A 73 2.44 12.68 -3.14
C ILE A 73 2.16 14.09 -3.62
N SER A 74 3.20 14.81 -3.99
CA SER A 74 3.00 16.14 -4.56
C SER A 74 2.16 16.03 -5.84
N GLY A 75 1.32 17.03 -6.14
CA GLY A 75 0.53 17.05 -7.39
C GLY A 75 1.38 16.95 -8.65
N TYR A 76 2.66 17.34 -8.55
CA TYR A 76 3.66 17.23 -9.61
C TYR A 76 4.50 15.94 -9.55
N GLY A 77 4.33 15.10 -8.53
CA GLY A 77 5.08 13.86 -8.37
C GLY A 77 4.73 12.84 -9.44
N ASP A 78 5.74 12.15 -9.98
CA ASP A 78 5.56 11.03 -10.90
C ASP A 78 5.53 9.68 -10.15
N PHE A 79 5.38 8.59 -10.91
CA PHE A 79 5.35 7.25 -10.35
C PHE A 79 6.68 6.86 -9.67
N SER A 80 7.81 7.43 -10.10
CA SER A 80 9.10 7.17 -9.46
C SER A 80 9.13 7.77 -8.05
N ASN A 81 8.69 9.02 -7.90
CA ASN A 81 8.58 9.68 -6.61
C ASN A 81 7.63 8.92 -5.67
N PHE A 82 6.53 8.37 -6.21
CA PHE A 82 5.64 7.49 -5.45
C PHE A 82 6.35 6.23 -4.95
N LYS A 83 7.06 5.50 -5.83
CA LYS A 83 7.77 4.28 -5.43
C LYS A 83 8.87 4.55 -4.43
N GLU A 84 9.57 5.69 -4.54
CA GLU A 84 10.56 6.11 -3.54
C GLU A 84 9.90 6.34 -2.17
N ALA A 85 8.76 7.05 -2.12
CA ALA A 85 8.02 7.26 -0.88
C ALA A 85 7.57 5.93 -0.25
N VAL A 86 7.00 5.02 -1.04
CA VAL A 86 6.61 3.67 -0.59
C VAL A 86 7.80 2.87 -0.07
N ASN A 87 8.95 2.93 -0.76
CA ASN A 87 10.16 2.22 -0.32
C ASN A 87 10.69 2.80 1.00
N LYS A 88 10.65 4.13 1.17
CA LYS A 88 11.05 4.77 2.42
C LYS A 88 10.12 4.37 3.56
N GLU A 89 8.81 4.43 3.36
CA GLU A 89 7.85 4.00 4.36
C GLU A 89 8.02 2.52 4.71
N SER A 90 8.19 1.66 3.69
CA SER A 90 8.50 0.24 3.89
C SER A 90 9.74 0.03 4.75
N SER A 91 10.82 0.80 4.53
CA SER A 91 12.04 0.70 5.34
C SER A 91 11.82 1.07 6.80
N LEU A 92 10.96 2.05 7.08
CA LEU A 92 10.69 2.53 8.43
C LEU A 92 9.82 1.55 9.24
N TYR A 93 8.86 0.92 8.57
CA TYR A 93 8.06 -0.17 9.13
C TYR A 93 8.78 -1.53 9.07
N GLN A 94 10.06 -1.57 8.70
CA GLN A 94 10.84 -2.80 8.51
C GLN A 94 10.10 -3.85 7.66
N TYR A 95 9.34 -3.37 6.68
CA TYR A 95 8.48 -4.19 5.85
C TYR A 95 9.33 -4.98 4.85
N ASN A 96 9.42 -6.29 5.09
CA ASN A 96 10.32 -7.20 4.39
C ASN A 96 9.60 -8.37 3.69
N LEU A 97 8.28 -8.27 3.50
CA LEU A 97 7.53 -9.28 2.76
C LEU A 97 7.97 -9.31 1.29
N ASP A 98 8.11 -10.52 0.74
CA ASP A 98 8.29 -10.71 -0.68
C ASP A 98 6.95 -10.63 -1.44
N ALA A 99 7.02 -10.63 -2.78
CA ALA A 99 5.82 -10.51 -3.62
C ALA A 99 4.79 -11.64 -3.42
N LYS A 100 5.22 -12.85 -3.03
CA LYS A 100 4.33 -14.00 -2.79
C LYS A 100 3.65 -13.85 -1.43
N ALA A 101 4.38 -13.44 -0.40
CA ALA A 101 3.83 -13.14 0.92
C ALA A 101 2.86 -11.94 0.87
N GLU A 102 3.20 -10.91 0.10
CA GLU A 102 2.29 -9.79 -0.21
C GLU A 102 0.97 -10.30 -0.82
N GLU A 103 1.05 -11.16 -1.82
CA GLU A 103 -0.13 -11.78 -2.43
C GLU A 103 -0.96 -12.58 -1.43
N THR A 104 -0.32 -13.36 -0.57
CA THR A 104 -1.00 -14.07 0.53
C THR A 104 -1.72 -13.11 1.48
N VAL A 105 -1.13 -11.96 1.80
CA VAL A 105 -1.76 -10.96 2.68
C VAL A 105 -2.96 -10.30 1.99
N LEU A 106 -2.83 -9.97 0.70
CA LEU A 106 -3.88 -9.30 -0.06
C LEU A 106 -5.07 -10.22 -0.36
N THR A 107 -4.83 -11.49 -0.68
CA THR A 107 -5.91 -12.46 -0.97
C THR A 107 -6.85 -12.64 0.22
N GLN A 108 -6.34 -12.55 1.45
CA GLN A 108 -7.13 -12.64 2.68
C GLN A 108 -8.02 -11.42 2.96
N ARG A 109 -7.91 -10.34 2.17
CA ARG A 109 -8.75 -9.12 2.28
C ARG A 109 -9.79 -9.01 1.18
N LEU A 110 -9.75 -9.86 0.16
CA LEU A 110 -10.70 -9.77 -0.94
C LEU A 110 -12.13 -10.00 -0.45
N SER A 111 -13.08 -9.23 -0.98
CA SER A 111 -14.50 -9.60 -0.91
C SER A 111 -14.72 -10.95 -1.57
N ASP A 112 -15.82 -11.60 -1.20
CA ASP A 112 -16.18 -12.92 -1.73
C ASP A 112 -16.21 -12.95 -3.27
N ASN A 113 -16.67 -11.87 -3.91
CA ASN A 113 -16.71 -11.75 -5.36
C ASN A 113 -15.31 -11.70 -5.99
N ASN A 114 -14.41 -10.88 -5.42
CA ASN A 114 -13.05 -10.76 -5.93
C ASN A 114 -12.21 -12.00 -5.61
N LEU A 115 -12.44 -12.64 -4.45
CA LEU A 115 -11.85 -13.93 -4.12
C LEU A 115 -12.28 -15.00 -5.12
N ALA A 116 -13.58 -15.08 -5.45
CA ALA A 116 -14.08 -16.02 -6.45
C ALA A 116 -13.45 -15.78 -7.84
N ALA A 117 -13.30 -14.52 -8.27
CA ALA A 117 -12.64 -14.19 -9.53
C ALA A 117 -11.15 -14.56 -9.53
N TYR A 118 -10.45 -14.30 -8.41
CA TYR A 118 -9.05 -14.70 -8.22
C TYR A 118 -8.88 -16.22 -8.27
N VAL A 119 -9.72 -16.97 -7.56
CA VAL A 119 -9.71 -18.43 -7.55
C VAL A 119 -10.02 -18.99 -8.93
N ALA A 120 -11.02 -18.45 -9.63
CA ALA A 120 -11.32 -18.85 -11.01
C ALA A 120 -10.12 -18.62 -11.94
N CYS A 121 -9.39 -17.51 -11.77
CA CYS A 121 -8.17 -17.25 -12.51
C CYS A 121 -7.08 -18.29 -12.20
N LEU A 122 -6.80 -18.58 -10.91
CA LEU A 122 -5.84 -19.61 -10.50
C LEU A 122 -6.19 -20.98 -11.09
N GLN A 123 -7.48 -21.32 -11.06
CA GLN A 123 -8.00 -22.56 -11.61
C GLN A 123 -7.85 -22.65 -13.12
N ASN A 124 -7.94 -21.55 -13.85
CA ASN A 124 -7.78 -21.51 -15.30
C ASN A 124 -6.30 -21.47 -15.71
N SER A 125 -5.42 -20.85 -14.92
CA SER A 125 -3.98 -20.79 -15.20
C SER A 125 -3.27 -22.12 -14.94
N LYS A 126 -3.81 -22.96 -14.06
CA LYS A 126 -3.32 -24.32 -13.79
C LYS A 126 -4.38 -25.38 -14.15
N PRO A 127 -4.46 -25.85 -15.41
CA PRO A 127 -5.46 -26.83 -15.84
C PRO A 127 -5.26 -28.22 -15.21
N VAL A 128 -4.03 -28.55 -14.80
CA VAL A 128 -3.65 -29.80 -14.11
C VAL A 128 -2.70 -29.44 -12.97
N GLY A 129 -2.80 -30.15 -11.85
CA GLY A 129 -1.90 -30.04 -10.71
C GLY A 129 -2.62 -29.77 -9.40
N VAL A 130 -1.85 -29.39 -8.37
CA VAL A 130 -2.40 -28.92 -7.11
C VAL A 130 -2.49 -27.39 -7.13
N ILE A 131 -3.58 -26.88 -6.57
CA ILE A 131 -3.87 -25.46 -6.42
C ILE A 131 -4.21 -25.23 -4.96
N MET A 132 -3.51 -24.29 -4.32
CA MET A 132 -3.75 -23.91 -2.94
C MET A 132 -4.07 -22.42 -2.86
N TRP A 133 -5.08 -22.03 -2.08
CA TRP A 133 -5.41 -20.64 -1.82
C TRP A 133 -6.05 -20.46 -0.44
N LEU A 134 -5.92 -19.25 0.11
CA LEU A 134 -6.54 -18.90 1.38
C LEU A 134 -7.92 -18.27 1.16
N SER A 135 -8.87 -18.57 2.04
CA SER A 135 -10.13 -17.81 2.14
C SER A 135 -9.95 -16.56 3.00
N ASN A 136 -10.92 -15.65 2.94
CA ASN A 136 -10.95 -14.43 3.74
C ASN A 136 -11.14 -14.76 5.24
N THR A 137 -10.04 -14.81 5.98
CA THR A 137 -10.02 -14.89 7.45
C THR A 137 -9.56 -13.59 8.12
N GLY A 138 -9.33 -12.54 7.32
CA GLY A 138 -8.52 -11.39 7.70
C GLY A 138 -7.02 -11.72 7.70
N PRO A 139 -6.17 -10.81 7.17
CA PRO A 139 -4.74 -11.01 7.14
C PRO A 139 -4.20 -11.08 8.57
N PHE A 140 -3.18 -11.91 8.75
CA PHE A 140 -2.53 -12.12 10.05
C PHE A 140 -3.43 -12.75 11.12
N SER A 141 -4.63 -13.25 10.77
CA SER A 141 -5.46 -14.01 11.71
C SER A 141 -4.75 -15.27 12.20
N LYS A 142 -4.83 -15.55 13.51
CA LYS A 142 -4.31 -16.79 14.12
C LYS A 142 -4.86 -18.04 13.43
N ASN A 143 -6.09 -17.98 12.93
CA ASN A 143 -6.70 -19.07 12.18
C ASN A 143 -6.78 -18.68 10.70
N ALA A 144 -6.21 -19.50 9.82
CA ALA A 144 -6.30 -19.34 8.38
C ALA A 144 -7.08 -20.49 7.76
N ILE A 145 -7.97 -20.20 6.81
CA ILE A 145 -8.71 -21.21 6.04
C ILE A 145 -7.95 -21.45 4.74
N LEU A 146 -7.39 -22.64 4.59
CA LEU A 146 -6.66 -23.08 3.41
C LEU A 146 -7.54 -24.02 2.59
N ASN A 147 -7.73 -23.68 1.33
CA ASN A 147 -8.41 -24.52 0.35
C ASN A 147 -7.35 -25.16 -0.54
N ILE A 148 -7.54 -26.44 -0.81
CA ILE A 148 -6.64 -27.24 -1.63
C ILE A 148 -7.52 -27.94 -2.67
N GLN A 149 -7.17 -27.81 -3.94
CA GLN A 149 -7.82 -28.52 -5.03
C GLN A 149 -6.76 -29.25 -5.84
N TRP A 150 -7.03 -30.51 -6.17
CA TRP A 150 -6.22 -31.26 -7.13
C TRP A 150 -6.99 -31.42 -8.43
N LYS A 151 -6.36 -31.06 -9.55
CA LYS A 151 -6.87 -31.29 -10.90
C LYS A 151 -6.00 -32.35 -11.56
N GLY A 152 -6.54 -33.56 -11.70
CA GLY A 152 -5.87 -34.66 -12.36
C GLY A 152 -5.72 -34.44 -13.87
N PRO A 153 -4.76 -35.12 -14.53
CA PRO A 153 -4.67 -35.16 -15.98
C PRO A 153 -5.97 -35.68 -16.63
N VAL A 154 -6.14 -35.43 -17.92
CA VAL A 154 -7.29 -35.92 -18.70
C VAL A 154 -7.44 -37.44 -18.51
N GLY A 155 -8.64 -37.88 -18.11
CA GLY A 155 -8.96 -39.29 -17.86
C GLY A 155 -8.60 -39.80 -16.46
N THR A 156 -7.97 -38.99 -15.61
CA THR A 156 -7.66 -39.37 -14.22
C THR A 156 -8.72 -38.80 -13.26
N GLN A 157 -9.43 -39.69 -12.56
CA GLN A 157 -10.47 -39.29 -11.59
C GLN A 157 -9.93 -39.13 -10.17
N ASN A 158 -8.97 -39.97 -9.77
CA ASN A 158 -8.44 -40.01 -8.42
C ASN A 158 -6.92 -39.85 -8.42
N GLY A 159 -6.41 -39.14 -7.41
CA GLY A 159 -5.00 -38.96 -7.12
C GLY A 159 -4.69 -39.38 -5.69
N ASN A 160 -3.45 -39.76 -5.43
CA ASN A 160 -3.01 -40.18 -4.10
C ASN A 160 -2.11 -39.11 -3.49
N LEU A 161 -2.29 -38.86 -2.18
CA LEU A 161 -1.35 -38.09 -1.39
C LEU A 161 0.00 -38.79 -1.39
N GLU A 162 1.07 -38.05 -1.72
CA GLU A 162 2.43 -38.56 -1.70
C GLU A 162 3.15 -38.04 -0.46
N GLY A 163 3.45 -38.94 0.48
CA GLY A 163 4.09 -38.60 1.74
C GLY A 163 3.07 -38.08 2.76
N LYS A 164 3.36 -36.93 3.37
CA LYS A 164 2.49 -36.28 4.36
C LYS A 164 2.23 -34.84 3.95
N PHE A 165 1.09 -34.30 4.36
CA PHE A 165 0.88 -32.85 4.36
C PHE A 165 1.87 -32.21 5.32
N GLN A 166 2.78 -31.39 4.81
CA GLN A 166 3.83 -30.77 5.60
C GLN A 166 3.36 -29.38 6.04
N LEU A 167 3.38 -29.16 7.35
CA LEU A 167 3.13 -27.87 7.97
C LEU A 167 4.31 -27.46 8.83
N VAL A 168 4.78 -26.23 8.62
CA VAL A 168 5.76 -25.54 9.46
C VAL A 168 5.11 -24.24 9.93
N GLY A 169 5.35 -23.80 11.17
CA GLY A 169 4.78 -22.56 11.71
C GLY A 169 3.25 -22.57 11.89
N ALA A 170 2.60 -23.72 11.73
CA ALA A 170 1.17 -23.90 11.97
C ALA A 170 0.83 -25.36 12.32
N THR A 171 -0.36 -25.57 12.86
CA THR A 171 -0.97 -26.90 13.08
C THR A 171 -2.34 -26.98 12.43
N LEU A 172 -2.80 -28.20 12.10
CA LEU A 172 -4.18 -28.41 11.67
C LEU A 172 -5.13 -28.27 12.87
N ALA A 173 -6.25 -27.59 12.68
CA ALA A 173 -7.33 -27.62 13.65
C ALA A 173 -7.90 -29.06 13.76
N PRO A 174 -8.39 -29.48 14.94
CA PRO A 174 -8.91 -30.85 15.13
C PRO A 174 -10.06 -31.24 14.20
N SER A 175 -10.79 -30.26 13.65
CA SER A 175 -11.89 -30.47 12.70
C SER A 175 -11.45 -30.61 11.25
N SER A 176 -10.14 -30.50 10.96
CA SER A 176 -9.60 -30.54 9.61
C SER A 176 -8.93 -31.88 9.32
N GLU A 177 -9.27 -32.48 8.18
CA GLU A 177 -8.72 -33.75 7.73
C GLU A 177 -8.15 -33.59 6.32
N ILE A 178 -6.99 -34.19 6.06
CA ILE A 178 -6.37 -34.25 4.74
C ILE A 178 -6.60 -35.67 4.20
N PRO A 179 -7.34 -35.84 3.09
CA PRO A 179 -7.60 -37.17 2.56
C PRO A 179 -6.35 -37.76 1.89
N ASP A 180 -6.21 -39.08 1.99
CA ASP A 180 -5.18 -39.83 1.27
C ASP A 180 -5.51 -39.97 -0.23
N VAL A 181 -6.80 -39.93 -0.59
CA VAL A 181 -7.28 -40.03 -1.97
C VAL A 181 -8.06 -38.76 -2.34
N TRP A 182 -7.63 -38.13 -3.43
CA TRP A 182 -8.17 -36.87 -3.93
C TRP A 182 -8.99 -37.10 -5.18
N ARG A 183 -10.21 -36.56 -5.24
CA ARG A 183 -10.99 -36.55 -6.48
C ARG A 183 -10.63 -35.31 -7.30
N SER A 184 -10.50 -35.50 -8.61
CA SER A 184 -10.16 -34.40 -9.52
C SER A 184 -11.24 -33.30 -9.48
N GLY A 185 -10.82 -32.07 -9.20
CA GLY A 185 -11.69 -30.90 -9.08
C GLY A 185 -12.35 -30.71 -7.72
N GLU A 186 -12.22 -31.67 -6.79
CA GLU A 186 -12.74 -31.51 -5.43
C GLU A 186 -11.85 -30.56 -4.62
N THR A 187 -12.50 -29.65 -3.89
CA THR A 187 -11.82 -28.71 -2.98
C THR A 187 -11.92 -29.23 -1.56
N VAL A 188 -10.78 -29.51 -0.94
CA VAL A 188 -10.66 -29.80 0.47
C VAL A 188 -10.34 -28.51 1.21
N THR A 189 -11.10 -28.23 2.27
CA THR A 189 -10.91 -27.04 3.12
C THR A 189 -10.36 -27.47 4.47
N VAL A 190 -9.24 -26.87 4.88
CA VAL A 190 -8.64 -27.09 6.18
C VAL A 190 -8.42 -25.78 6.92
N ILE A 191 -8.50 -25.83 8.25
CA ILE A 191 -8.24 -24.71 9.13
C ILE A 191 -6.85 -24.90 9.73
N LEU A 192 -5.99 -23.91 9.52
CA LEU A 192 -4.64 -23.84 10.09
C LEU A 192 -4.67 -22.95 11.34
N THR A 193 -4.12 -23.43 12.45
CA THR A 193 -3.80 -22.62 13.62
C THR A 193 -2.34 -22.20 13.53
N ARG A 194 -2.08 -20.92 13.26
CA ARG A 194 -0.74 -20.36 13.05
C ARG A 194 -0.03 -20.09 14.37
N ASP A 195 1.29 -20.27 14.35
CA ASP A 195 2.19 -19.58 15.25
C ASP A 195 2.52 -18.22 14.62
N VAL A 196 1.92 -17.16 15.14
CA VAL A 196 2.00 -15.81 14.57
C VAL A 196 3.42 -15.22 14.56
N LYS A 197 4.38 -15.82 15.27
CA LYS A 197 5.77 -15.33 15.37
C LYS A 197 6.68 -15.83 14.26
N GLN A 198 6.22 -16.75 13.43
CA GLN A 198 6.99 -17.32 12.33
C GLN A 198 6.12 -17.56 11.11
N ASP A 199 6.74 -17.70 9.95
CA ASP A 199 6.01 -18.00 8.72
C ASP A 199 5.37 -19.39 8.81
N ALA A 200 4.08 -19.47 8.46
CA ALA A 200 3.41 -20.74 8.29
C ALA A 200 3.57 -21.21 6.83
N VAL A 201 4.14 -22.39 6.64
CA VAL A 201 4.35 -22.99 5.31
C VAL A 201 3.56 -24.27 5.23
N ALA A 202 2.66 -24.35 4.23
CA ALA A 202 1.91 -25.54 3.90
C ALA A 202 2.38 -26.09 2.55
N VAL A 203 2.79 -27.35 2.52
CA VAL A 203 3.22 -28.06 1.31
C VAL A 203 2.44 -29.35 1.17
N ILE A 204 1.92 -29.60 -0.02
CA ILE A 204 1.23 -30.85 -0.34
C ILE A 204 1.71 -31.38 -1.69
N LYS A 205 1.73 -32.72 -1.82
CA LYS A 205 2.02 -33.40 -3.07
C LYS A 205 0.96 -34.45 -3.36
N VAL A 206 0.32 -34.37 -4.52
CA VAL A 206 -0.74 -35.30 -4.95
C VAL A 206 -0.43 -35.78 -6.37
N SER A 207 -0.22 -37.09 -6.52
CA SER A 207 0.05 -37.75 -7.81
C SER A 207 1.08 -37.01 -8.69
N GLY A 208 2.25 -36.75 -8.13
CA GLY A 208 3.39 -36.11 -8.81
C GLY A 208 3.37 -34.59 -8.81
N TYR A 209 2.24 -33.95 -8.51
CA TYR A 209 2.10 -32.49 -8.49
C TYR A 209 2.22 -31.94 -7.08
N SER A 210 2.92 -30.83 -6.91
CA SER A 210 3.06 -30.14 -5.62
C SER A 210 2.69 -28.68 -5.73
N ASP A 211 2.15 -28.12 -4.65
CA ASP A 211 1.99 -26.69 -4.47
C ASP A 211 2.34 -26.31 -3.02
N ASN A 212 2.59 -25.02 -2.79
CA ASN A 212 2.83 -24.50 -1.46
C ASN A 212 2.26 -23.11 -1.24
N VAL A 213 1.72 -22.89 -0.03
CA VAL A 213 1.30 -21.58 0.47
C VAL A 213 2.20 -21.18 1.63
N VAL A 214 2.64 -19.93 1.61
CA VAL A 214 3.37 -19.30 2.71
C VAL A 214 2.49 -18.20 3.27
N ILE A 215 2.14 -18.31 4.55
CA ILE A 215 1.44 -17.28 5.31
C ILE A 215 2.49 -16.61 6.19
N PRO A 216 2.85 -15.34 5.92
CA PRO A 216 3.93 -14.69 6.65
C PRO A 216 3.60 -14.59 8.14
N ALA A 217 4.65 -14.48 8.97
CA ALA A 217 4.53 -14.08 10.36
C ALA A 217 3.78 -12.75 10.48
N ASP A 218 3.22 -12.48 11.65
CA ASP A 218 2.60 -11.20 11.91
C ASP A 218 3.68 -10.10 11.89
N PRO A 219 3.43 -8.98 11.19
CA PRO A 219 4.38 -7.89 11.13
C PRO A 219 4.54 -7.29 12.54
N PRO A 220 5.68 -6.67 12.84
CA PRO A 220 5.78 -5.88 14.05
C PRO A 220 4.70 -4.79 14.07
N VAL A 221 4.19 -4.49 15.26
CA VAL A 221 3.23 -3.38 15.43
C VAL A 221 4.03 -2.10 15.56
N PHE A 222 3.61 -1.07 14.85
CA PHE A 222 4.26 0.23 14.85
C PHE A 222 3.27 1.33 15.17
N THR A 223 3.73 2.32 15.91
CA THR A 223 3.01 3.57 16.14
C THR A 223 3.72 4.68 15.39
N ALA A 224 2.97 5.36 14.52
CA ALA A 224 3.42 6.59 13.88
C ALA A 224 3.01 7.80 14.74
N THR A 225 3.96 8.68 15.02
CA THR A 225 3.74 9.94 15.71
C THR A 225 4.13 11.08 14.80
N ASP A 226 3.17 11.98 14.53
CA ASP A 226 3.38 13.18 13.73
C ASP A 226 3.59 14.38 14.65
N THR A 227 4.68 15.11 14.43
CA THR A 227 5.02 16.32 15.17
C THR A 227 5.30 17.45 14.19
N VAL A 228 4.68 18.62 14.41
CA VAL A 228 5.00 19.80 13.60
C VAL A 228 6.36 20.35 14.03
N MET A 229 7.32 20.36 13.11
CA MET A 229 8.57 21.07 13.25
C MET A 229 8.46 22.47 12.66
N SER A 230 9.14 23.40 13.29
CA SER A 230 9.19 24.80 12.87
C SER A 230 10.62 25.30 12.85
N SER A 231 10.98 26.11 11.85
CA SER A 231 12.22 26.86 11.87
C SER A 231 12.17 27.96 12.94
N ALA A 232 13.35 28.49 13.27
CA ALA A 232 13.43 29.83 13.84
C ALA A 232 12.86 30.87 12.84
N ASP A 233 12.52 32.05 13.33
CA ASP A 233 12.00 33.14 12.51
C ASP A 233 13.06 33.59 11.49
N ILE A 234 12.66 33.60 10.22
CA ILE A 234 13.51 33.97 9.10
C ILE A 234 13.21 35.43 8.79
N HIS A 235 14.03 36.28 9.39
CA HIS A 235 13.97 37.73 9.18
C HIS A 235 14.88 38.16 8.04
N VAL A 236 14.32 38.96 7.13
CA VAL A 236 15.00 39.59 6.00
C VAL A 236 14.56 41.05 5.95
N GLN A 237 15.53 41.96 5.85
CA GLN A 237 15.30 43.40 5.78
C GLN A 237 16.26 44.00 4.75
N THR A 238 15.76 44.91 3.90
CA THR A 238 16.56 45.60 2.89
C THR A 238 16.03 47.02 2.63
N ASP A 239 16.95 47.92 2.35
CA ASP A 239 16.72 49.26 1.79
C ASP A 239 17.23 49.37 0.33
N LYS A 240 17.61 48.22 -0.25
CA LYS A 240 18.21 48.02 -1.58
C LYS A 240 17.40 47.05 -2.44
N ASP A 241 17.77 46.99 -3.73
CA ASP A 241 17.07 46.29 -4.80
C ASP A 241 16.58 44.88 -4.46
N TYR A 242 17.41 44.00 -3.89
CA TYR A 242 17.00 42.62 -3.59
C TYR A 242 17.87 41.93 -2.54
N ILE A 243 17.24 41.22 -1.62
CA ILE A 243 17.88 40.31 -0.68
C ILE A 243 17.08 39.01 -0.58
N SER A 244 17.77 37.91 -0.31
CA SER A 244 17.12 36.63 -0.02
C SER A 244 17.85 35.87 1.07
N LYS A 245 17.10 35.11 1.86
CA LYS A 245 17.64 34.20 2.88
C LYS A 245 17.03 32.82 2.75
N ASP A 246 17.89 31.81 2.80
CA ASP A 246 17.52 30.40 2.80
C ASP A 246 17.54 29.83 4.21
N THR A 247 16.62 28.91 4.49
CA THR A 247 16.59 28.14 5.74
C THR A 247 16.03 26.76 5.47
N CYS A 248 16.64 25.76 6.09
CA CYS A 248 16.22 24.37 5.99
C CYS A 248 15.92 23.78 7.37
N LEU A 249 15.00 22.82 7.39
CA LEU A 249 14.76 21.88 8.46
C LEU A 249 15.29 20.52 8.02
N ASP A 250 15.99 19.84 8.92
CA ASP A 250 16.52 18.50 8.71
C ASP A 250 15.77 17.50 9.59
N ALA A 251 15.46 16.33 9.04
CA ALA A 251 14.84 15.25 9.79
C ALA A 251 15.86 14.62 10.74
N SER A 252 15.44 14.31 11.98
CA SER A 252 16.28 13.56 12.92
C SER A 252 16.37 12.08 12.53
N ALA A 253 17.39 11.36 13.02
CA ALA A 253 17.53 9.94 12.76
C ALA A 253 16.28 9.15 13.20
N GLY A 254 15.77 8.29 12.32
CA GLY A 254 14.53 7.51 12.56
C GLY A 254 13.23 8.29 12.28
N SER A 255 13.32 9.49 11.72
CA SER A 255 12.16 10.30 11.33
C SER A 255 12.25 10.78 9.88
N TYR A 256 11.16 11.30 9.35
CA TYR A 256 11.12 11.90 8.02
C TYR A 256 10.07 12.98 7.92
N PHE A 257 10.27 13.95 7.03
CA PHE A 257 9.22 14.92 6.72
C PHE A 257 8.13 14.28 5.87
N VAL A 258 6.89 14.45 6.30
CA VAL A 258 5.70 14.04 5.56
C VAL A 258 5.64 14.85 4.26
N PRO A 259 5.66 14.23 3.07
CA PRO A 259 5.53 14.95 1.81
C PRO A 259 4.27 15.83 1.77
N GLY A 260 4.33 16.98 1.09
CA GLY A 260 3.25 17.97 1.07
C GLY A 260 2.99 18.74 2.38
N SER A 261 3.58 18.34 3.51
CA SER A 261 3.33 19.01 4.82
C SER A 261 4.04 20.35 5.04
N ALA A 262 5.03 20.67 4.21
CA ALA A 262 5.77 21.92 4.31
C ALA A 262 4.85 23.11 4.02
N SER A 263 4.90 24.11 4.90
CA SER A 263 4.16 25.36 4.75
C SER A 263 5.01 26.56 5.14
N SER A 264 4.75 27.67 4.48
CA SER A 264 5.32 28.97 4.86
C SER A 264 4.25 29.78 5.59
N GLN A 265 4.62 30.33 6.74
CA GLN A 265 3.79 31.29 7.46
C GLN A 265 4.50 32.64 7.49
N VAL A 266 3.93 33.64 6.85
CA VAL A 266 4.40 35.02 6.97
C VAL A 266 3.89 35.59 8.29
N LEU A 267 4.81 36.08 9.12
CA LEU A 267 4.51 36.64 10.44
C LEU A 267 4.42 38.17 10.41
N LEU A 268 5.26 38.79 9.60
CA LEU A 268 5.31 40.24 9.44
C LEU A 268 5.73 40.61 8.02
N ARG A 269 5.10 41.64 7.47
CA ARG A 269 5.53 42.34 6.25
C ARG A 269 5.49 43.85 6.50
N VAL A 270 6.50 44.56 6.02
CA VAL A 270 6.59 46.02 6.00
C VAL A 270 7.05 46.42 4.60
N GLY A 271 6.25 47.24 3.92
CA GLY A 271 6.46 47.63 2.52
C GLY A 271 5.34 47.12 1.60
N ASP A 272 5.68 46.92 0.32
CA ASP A 272 4.77 46.39 -0.72
C ASP A 272 4.68 44.86 -0.69
N GLU A 273 3.49 44.31 -0.45
CA GLU A 273 3.23 42.87 -0.39
C GLU A 273 3.57 42.11 -1.67
N GLY A 274 3.58 42.78 -2.83
CA GLY A 274 3.91 42.17 -4.12
C GLY A 274 5.40 41.88 -4.30
N ARG A 275 6.26 42.45 -3.45
CA ARG A 275 7.73 42.36 -3.56
C ARG A 275 8.38 41.47 -2.51
N ASP A 276 7.59 41.08 -1.52
CA ASP A 276 7.99 40.20 -0.45
C ASP A 276 7.34 38.83 -0.65
N ASN A 277 8.15 37.79 -0.79
CA ASN A 277 7.65 36.45 -1.09
C ASN A 277 8.38 35.38 -0.28
N THR A 278 7.73 34.24 -0.13
CA THR A 278 8.31 33.02 0.40
C THR A 278 8.11 31.90 -0.60
N LYS A 279 9.09 31.03 -0.74
CA LYS A 279 9.01 29.87 -1.64
C LYS A 279 9.63 28.66 -0.97
N ILE A 280 8.88 27.58 -0.86
CA ILE A 280 9.45 26.27 -0.53
C ILE A 280 10.31 25.84 -1.71
N THR A 281 11.62 25.77 -1.51
CA THR A 281 12.61 25.50 -2.57
C THR A 281 12.98 24.03 -2.63
N ARG A 282 12.84 23.32 -1.51
CA ARG A 282 13.10 21.88 -1.41
C ARG A 282 12.10 21.28 -0.44
N GLN A 283 11.53 20.15 -0.80
CA GLN A 283 10.72 19.35 0.09
C GLN A 283 10.93 17.89 -0.27
N ASP A 284 11.82 17.25 0.47
CA ASP A 284 11.99 15.82 0.44
C ASP A 284 11.86 15.24 1.85
N SER A 285 12.05 13.93 1.92
CA SER A 285 11.81 13.18 3.13
C SER A 285 12.87 13.43 4.23
N ASN A 286 13.98 14.09 3.92
CA ASN A 286 15.06 14.40 4.85
C ASN A 286 15.23 15.90 5.09
N HIS A 287 14.85 16.74 4.11
CA HIS A 287 15.04 18.18 4.16
C HIS A 287 13.79 18.91 3.67
N VAL A 288 13.43 19.97 4.38
CA VAL A 288 12.49 20.98 3.89
C VAL A 288 13.18 22.32 3.93
N CYS A 289 13.27 23.00 2.79
CA CYS A 289 13.90 24.31 2.68
C CYS A 289 12.95 25.36 2.14
N MET A 290 13.12 26.58 2.64
CA MET A 290 12.38 27.75 2.21
C MET A 290 13.34 28.90 1.93
N LYS A 291 13.08 29.62 0.84
CA LYS A 291 13.70 30.90 0.53
C LYS A 291 12.71 32.03 0.82
N VAL A 292 13.18 33.04 1.52
CA VAL A 292 12.47 34.29 1.79
C VAL A 292 13.13 35.40 0.98
N TYR A 293 12.31 36.21 0.30
CA TYR A 293 12.74 37.26 -0.62
C TYR A 293 12.14 38.58 -0.20
N SER A 294 12.91 39.65 -0.34
CA SER A 294 12.41 41.02 -0.22
C SER A 294 13.12 41.93 -1.21
N SER A 295 12.38 42.84 -1.82
CA SER A 295 12.86 43.77 -2.84
C SER A 295 12.16 45.12 -2.70
N THR A 296 12.94 46.20 -2.66
CA THR A 296 12.39 47.57 -2.65
C THR A 296 12.15 48.07 -4.08
N GLY A 297 12.95 47.60 -5.04
CA GLY A 297 13.01 48.04 -6.45
C GLY A 297 13.25 49.55 -6.66
N ALA A 298 13.56 50.28 -5.59
CA ALA A 298 14.15 51.61 -5.57
C ALA A 298 14.94 51.78 -4.26
N VAL A 299 16.06 52.51 -4.29
CA VAL A 299 16.88 52.75 -3.09
C VAL A 299 16.17 53.74 -2.16
N GLY A 300 16.06 53.43 -0.86
CA GLY A 300 15.60 54.38 0.17
C GLY A 300 14.27 54.07 0.83
N GLU A 301 13.53 53.05 0.39
CA GLU A 301 12.36 52.52 1.09
C GLU A 301 12.74 51.27 1.89
N LEU A 302 12.35 51.19 3.15
CA LEU A 302 12.65 50.03 3.99
C LEU A 302 11.61 48.93 3.75
N HIS A 303 12.06 47.77 3.27
CA HIS A 303 11.25 46.56 3.19
C HIS A 303 11.71 45.52 4.21
N GLN A 304 10.74 44.81 4.77
CA GLN A 304 10.99 43.77 5.75
C GLN A 304 9.96 42.65 5.63
N ILE A 305 10.44 41.41 5.63
CA ILE A 305 9.61 40.24 5.81
C ILE A 305 10.18 39.36 6.92
N THR A 306 9.30 38.91 7.82
CA THR A 306 9.59 37.83 8.76
C THR A 306 8.66 36.66 8.44
N ALA A 307 9.23 35.50 8.19
CA ALA A 307 8.48 34.29 7.89
C ALA A 307 8.99 33.09 8.68
N LYS A 308 8.17 32.04 8.75
CA LYS A 308 8.46 30.80 9.46
C LYS A 308 8.18 29.62 8.54
N LEU A 309 9.12 28.67 8.51
CA LEU A 309 8.95 27.40 7.81
C LEU A 309 8.40 26.38 8.80
N ASN A 310 7.29 25.73 8.44
CA ASN A 310 6.75 24.59 9.19
C ASN A 310 6.76 23.35 8.31
N ALA A 311 6.96 22.18 8.89
CA ALA A 311 6.80 20.88 8.23
C ALA A 311 6.42 19.82 9.26
N THR A 312 5.64 18.82 8.86
CA THR A 312 5.30 17.70 9.74
C THR A 312 6.39 16.64 9.66
N LEU A 313 7.01 16.35 10.80
CA LEU A 313 7.94 15.25 10.99
C LEU A 313 7.19 14.03 11.49
N ARG A 314 7.37 12.87 10.84
CA ARG A 314 6.83 11.59 11.27
C ARG A 314 7.94 10.71 11.84
N THR A 315 7.69 10.17 13.02
CA THR A 315 8.55 9.18 13.69
C THR A 315 7.78 7.87 13.81
N ILE A 316 8.44 6.75 13.48
CA ILE A 316 7.85 5.41 13.60
C ILE A 316 8.56 4.68 14.72
N THR A 317 7.78 4.23 15.71
CA THR A 317 8.30 3.44 16.85
C THR A 317 7.68 2.06 16.82
N GLN A 318 8.52 1.03 16.81
CA GLN A 318 8.07 -0.35 16.98
C GLN A 318 7.55 -0.51 18.41
N THR A 319 6.28 -0.85 18.57
CA THR A 319 5.72 -1.25 19.85
C THR A 319 5.97 -2.74 20.04
N SER A 320 6.45 -3.13 21.22
CA SER A 320 6.52 -4.56 21.55
C SER A 320 5.10 -5.14 21.49
N PRO A 321 4.90 -6.29 20.83
CA PRO A 321 3.63 -7.01 20.87
C PRO A 321 3.30 -7.50 22.29
#